data_AF-A0A5D3BEX2-F1
#
_entry.id   AF-A0A5D3BEX2-F1
#
_cell.length_a   1.000
_cell.length_b   1.000
_cell.length_c   1.000
_cell.angle_alpha   90.00
_cell.angle_beta   90.00
_cell.angle_gamma   90.00
#
_symmetry.space_group_name_H-M   'P 1'
#
loop_
_entity.id
_entity.type
_entity.pdbx_description
1 polymer ?
#
loop_
_entity_poly.entity_id
_entity_poly.type
_entity_poly.pdbx_seq_one_letter_code
_entity_poly.pdbx_strand_id
1 'polypeptide(L)'
;MFVVVVSTSIIASQAMISGTFSIIQQSLSLRCFPRVKVVHTSDKYEGQVYVPEINYLLMLACVGVTLGFKNTTQIGNAYGIAVVFVMTLTSSFLVLIMVMIWKTHILFIITYILTIGTVELVYLSSVLYKFDQGG
;
A
#
# COMPACT_ATOMS: atom_id res chain seq x y z
N MET A 1 -17.04 -1.65 23.93
CA MET A 1 -16.72 -0.95 22.66
C MET A 1 -15.23 -0.59 22.55
N PHE A 2 -14.62 0.06 23.55
CA PHE A 2 -13.19 0.45 23.52
C PHE A 2 -12.22 -0.73 23.25
N VAL A 3 -12.40 -1.85 23.96
CA VAL A 3 -11.55 -3.05 23.78
C VAL A 3 -11.57 -3.58 22.34
N VAL A 4 -12.74 -3.58 21.69
CA VAL A 4 -12.89 -4.05 20.31
C VAL A 4 -12.15 -3.14 19.33
N VAL A 5 -12.28 -1.82 19.48
CA VAL A 5 -11.59 -0.84 18.61
C VAL A 5 -10.07 -0.99 18.73
N VAL A 6 -9.55 -1.08 19.95
CA VAL A 6 -8.10 -1.28 20.20
C VAL A 6 -7.63 -2.60 19.59
N SER A 7 -8.42 -3.67 19.73
CA SER A 7 -8.10 -4.98 19.16
C SER A 7 -8.01 -4.92 17.63
N THR A 8 -8.96 -4.25 16.97
CA THR A 8 -8.94 -4.04 15.51
C THR A 8 -7.72 -3.25 15.07
N SER A 9 -7.35 -2.20 15.80
CA SER A 9 -6.14 -1.42 15.49
C SER A 9 -4.88 -2.27 15.56
N ILE A 10 -4.75 -3.15 16.56
CA ILE A 10 -3.59 -4.06 16.68
C ILE A 10 -3.52 -5.02 15.49
N ILE A 11 -4.66 -5.62 15.11
CA ILE A 11 -4.73 -6.56 13.97
C ILE A 11 -4.37 -5.85 12.66
N ALA A 12 -4.90 -4.65 12.44
CA ALA A 12 -4.61 -3.84 11.25
C ALA A 12 -3.11 -3.49 11.16
N SER A 13 -2.49 -3.08 12.26
CA SER A 13 -1.04 -2.81 12.31
C SER A 13 -0.21 -4.06 11.97
N GLN A 14 -0.59 -5.23 12.50
CA GLN A 14 0.12 -6.49 12.21
C GLN A 14 0.00 -6.92 10.75
N ALA A 15 -1.18 -6.72 10.14
CA ALA A 15 -1.39 -6.99 8.72
C ALA A 15 -0.49 -6.12 7.83
N MET A 16 -0.35 -4.82 8.14
CA MET A 16 0.52 -3.90 7.39
C MET A 16 2.01 -4.26 7.51
N ILE A 17 2.47 -4.63 8.71
CA ILE A 17 3.87 -5.06 8.93
C ILE A 17 4.17 -6.33 8.11
N SER A 18 3.28 -7.33 8.19
CA SER A 18 3.44 -8.58 7.45
C SER A 18 3.37 -8.39 5.93
N GLY A 19 2.47 -7.51 5.47
CA GLY A 19 2.38 -7.12 4.06
C GLY A 19 3.66 -6.45 3.55
N THR A 20 4.26 -5.58 4.35
CA THR A 20 5.54 -4.91 4.01
C THR A 20 6.67 -5.93 3.88
N PHE A 21 6.79 -6.89 4.80
CA PHE A 21 7.79 -7.96 4.69
C PHE A 21 7.61 -8.81 3.42
N SER A 22 6.36 -9.08 3.03
CA SER A 22 6.06 -9.80 1.79
C SER A 22 6.49 -9.02 0.53
N ILE A 23 6.24 -7.71 0.49
CA ILE A 23 6.66 -6.84 -0.62
C ILE A 23 8.18 -6.78 -0.72
N ILE A 24 8.89 -6.68 0.41
CA ILE A 24 10.36 -6.69 0.43
C ILE A 24 10.91 -8.03 -0.06
N GLN A 25 10.30 -9.15 0.33
CA GLN A 25 10.70 -10.47 -0.17
C GLN A 25 10.51 -10.60 -1.69
N GLN A 26 9.38 -10.12 -2.23
CA GLN A 26 9.14 -10.06 -3.68
C GLN A 26 10.14 -9.13 -4.38
N SER A 27 10.50 -8.01 -3.76
CA SER A 27 11.50 -7.08 -4.32
C SER A 27 12.91 -7.68 -4.34
N LEU A 28 13.26 -8.48 -3.32
CA LEU A 28 14.52 -9.21 -3.25
C LEU A 28 14.60 -10.32 -4.31
N SER A 29 13.50 -11.04 -4.58
CA SER A 29 13.49 -12.07 -5.63
C SER A 29 13.63 -11.45 -7.03
N LEU A 30 13.10 -10.24 -7.24
CA LEU A 30 13.30 -9.44 -8.44
C LEU A 30 14.68 -8.75 -8.52
N ARG A 31 15.56 -8.94 -7.51
CA ARG A 31 16.87 -8.26 -7.36
C ARG A 31 16.80 -6.72 -7.36
N CYS A 32 15.62 -6.15 -7.13
CA CYS A 32 15.38 -4.70 -7.11
C CYS A 32 15.75 -4.04 -5.77
N PHE A 33 16.19 -4.82 -4.78
CA PHE A 33 16.52 -4.32 -3.44
C PHE A 33 17.92 -4.80 -3.01
N PRO A 34 18.77 -3.94 -2.41
CA PRO A 34 20.06 -4.35 -1.86
C PRO A 34 19.86 -5.43 -0.79
N ARG A 35 20.84 -6.32 -0.60
CA ARG A 35 20.74 -7.48 0.30
C ARG A 35 20.50 -7.04 1.74
N VAL A 36 19.23 -7.05 2.15
CA VAL A 36 18.80 -6.84 3.54
C VAL A 36 18.98 -8.15 4.30
N LYS A 37 19.38 -8.07 5.57
CA LYS A 37 19.54 -9.27 6.41
C LYS A 37 18.15 -9.83 6.76
N VAL A 38 17.66 -10.74 5.93
CA VAL A 38 16.42 -11.49 6.20
C VAL A 38 16.73 -12.51 7.30
N VAL A 39 16.10 -12.34 8.46
CA VAL A 39 16.19 -13.31 9.55
C VAL A 39 15.01 -14.26 9.37
N HIS A 40 15.30 -15.49 8.91
CA HIS A 40 14.31 -16.56 8.91
C HIS A 40 14.04 -16.96 10.36
N THR A 41 12.90 -16.53 10.91
CA THR A 41 12.51 -16.85 12.30
C THR A 41 12.20 -18.36 12.49
N SER A 42 12.11 -19.14 11.41
CA SER A 42 12.03 -20.61 11.47
C SER A 42 12.52 -21.27 10.16
N ASP A 43 13.40 -22.27 10.25
CA ASP A 43 13.78 -23.18 9.14
C ASP A 43 12.64 -24.10 8.67
N LYS A 44 11.50 -24.10 9.38
CA LYS A 44 10.38 -25.03 9.16
C LYS A 44 9.14 -24.40 8.52
N TYR A 45 9.06 -23.07 8.46
CA TYR A 45 7.92 -22.33 7.92
C TYR A 45 8.39 -21.16 7.07
N GLU A 46 8.42 -21.35 5.75
CA GLU A 46 8.83 -20.32 4.76
C GLU A 46 7.98 -19.04 4.78
N GLY A 47 6.84 -19.02 5.49
CA GLY A 47 5.94 -17.87 5.60
C GLY A 47 6.20 -16.90 6.77
N GLN A 48 7.14 -17.19 7.69
CA GLN A 48 7.49 -16.30 8.80
C GLN A 48 8.76 -15.49 8.48
N VAL A 49 8.61 -14.54 7.56
CA VAL A 49 9.67 -13.63 7.13
C VAL A 49 9.73 -12.45 8.10
N TYR A 50 10.74 -12.42 8.97
CA TYR A 50 11.01 -11.26 9.81
C TYR A 50 12.22 -10.51 9.28
N VAL A 51 12.03 -9.24 8.91
CA VAL A 51 13.11 -8.37 8.45
C VAL A 51 13.32 -7.27 9.50
N PRO A 52 14.26 -7.45 10.45
CA PRO A 52 14.42 -6.54 11.59
C PRO A 52 14.69 -5.10 11.15
N GLU A 53 15.49 -4.90 10.09
CA GLU A 53 15.79 -3.57 9.55
C GLU A 53 14.53 -2.84 9.07
N ILE A 54 13.61 -3.54 8.41
CA ILE A 54 12.35 -2.98 7.92
C ILE A 54 11.41 -2.66 9.09
N ASN A 55 11.41 -3.48 10.15
CA ASN A 55 10.62 -3.20 11.35
C ASN A 55 11.07 -1.91 12.05
N TYR A 56 12.39 -1.71 12.19
CA TYR A 56 12.93 -0.46 12.75
C TYR A 56 12.66 0.75 11.85
N LEU A 57 12.75 0.57 10.53
CA LEU A 57 12.42 1.63 9.57
C LEU A 57 10.94 2.01 9.63
N LEU A 58 10.02 1.03 9.69
CA LEU A 58 8.58 1.25 9.90
C LEU A 58 8.31 2.00 11.21
N MET A 59 8.98 1.60 12.30
CA MET A 59 8.85 2.28 13.59
C MET A 59 9.27 3.75 13.49
N LEU A 60 10.45 4.04 12.92
CA LEU A 60 10.94 5.41 12.75
C LEU A 60 10.03 6.24 11.84
N ALA A 61 9.52 5.66 10.75
CA ALA A 61 8.59 6.34 9.84
C ALA A 61 7.26 6.67 10.54
N CYS A 62 6.69 5.73 11.29
CA CYS A 62 5.45 5.96 12.06
C CYS A 62 5.61 7.08 13.10
N VAL A 63 6.71 7.05 13.86
CA VAL A 63 7.03 8.11 14.83
C VAL A 63 7.23 9.45 14.13
N GLY A 64 7.98 9.47 13.02
CA GLY A 64 8.23 10.67 12.22
C GLY A 64 6.95 11.31 11.69
N VAL A 65 6.04 10.52 11.12
CA VAL A 65 4.74 11.01 10.61
C VAL A 65 3.87 11.53 11.75
N THR A 66 3.84 10.83 12.88
CA THR A 66 3.03 11.22 14.06
C THR A 66 3.55 12.50 14.70
N LEU A 67 4.88 12.71 14.74
CA LEU A 67 5.49 13.94 15.25
C LEU A 67 5.36 15.10 14.24
N GLY A 68 5.49 14.82 12.95
CA GLY A 68 5.39 15.84 11.89
C GLY A 68 3.96 16.37 11.69
N PHE A 69 2.96 15.51 11.82
CA PHE A 69 1.56 15.87 11.68
C PHE A 69 0.86 15.90 13.03
N LYS A 70 0.68 17.11 13.56
CA LYS A 70 0.05 17.35 14.87
C LYS A 70 -1.45 17.01 14.90
N ASN A 71 -2.10 16.93 13.73
CA ASN A 71 -3.53 16.67 13.59
C ASN A 71 -3.80 15.34 12.87
N THR A 72 -4.60 14.46 13.49
CA THR A 72 -5.01 13.18 12.90
C THR A 72 -5.75 13.34 11.57
N THR A 73 -6.46 14.44 11.37
CA THR A 73 -7.17 14.74 10.12
C THR A 73 -6.21 14.94 8.94
N GLN A 74 -5.06 15.58 9.16
CA GLN A 74 -4.06 15.81 8.10
C GLN A 74 -3.37 14.49 7.72
N ILE A 75 -3.05 13.66 8.71
CA ILE A 75 -2.54 12.29 8.46
C ILE A 75 -3.54 11.49 7.62
N GLY A 76 -4.84 11.58 7.95
CA GLY A 76 -5.90 10.91 7.23
C GLY A 76 -6.03 11.36 5.78
N ASN A 77 -5.94 12.66 5.51
CA ASN A 77 -6.00 13.18 4.14
C ASN A 77 -4.76 12.78 3.32
N ALA A 78 -3.54 12.91 3.89
CA ALA A 78 -2.30 12.48 3.24
C ALA A 78 -2.30 10.97 2.93
N TYR A 79 -2.78 10.15 3.87
CA TYR A 79 -3.01 8.72 3.64
C TYR A 79 -4.01 8.48 2.51
N GLY A 80 -5.11 9.23 2.48
CA GLY A 80 -6.09 9.20 1.40
C GLY A 80 -5.44 9.43 0.03
N ILE A 81 -4.64 10.49 -0.13
CA ILE A 81 -3.92 10.77 -1.38
C ILE A 81 -3.02 9.60 -1.79
N ALA A 82 -2.21 9.11 -0.85
CA ALA A 82 -1.28 8.01 -1.12
C ALA A 82 -2.03 6.75 -1.60
N VAL A 83 -3.16 6.41 -0.98
CA VAL A 83 -3.99 5.27 -1.35
C VAL A 83 -4.61 5.44 -2.73
N VAL A 84 -5.18 6.61 -3.06
CA VAL A 84 -5.75 6.80 -4.40
C VAL A 84 -4.67 6.74 -5.46
N PHE A 85 -3.51 7.32 -5.21
CA PHE A 85 -2.41 7.30 -6.16
C PHE A 85 -1.92 5.88 -6.45
N VAL A 86 -1.73 5.04 -5.41
CA VAL A 86 -1.35 3.63 -5.63
C VAL A 86 -2.46 2.85 -6.33
N MET A 87 -3.74 3.08 -6.01
CA MET A 87 -4.86 2.44 -6.70
C MET A 87 -4.86 2.78 -8.18
N THR A 88 -4.82 4.08 -8.54
CA THR A 88 -4.78 4.54 -9.93
C THR A 88 -3.56 3.98 -10.68
N LEU A 89 -2.38 3.95 -10.04
CA LEU A 89 -1.20 3.33 -10.64
C LEU A 89 -1.45 1.84 -10.91
N THR A 90 -1.87 1.07 -9.91
CA THR A 90 -2.11 -0.37 -10.09
C THR A 90 -3.16 -0.67 -11.15
N SER A 91 -4.25 0.10 -11.21
CA SER A 91 -5.28 -0.03 -12.24
C SER A 91 -4.74 0.32 -13.64
N SER A 92 -3.91 1.34 -13.76
CA SER A 92 -3.24 1.68 -15.03
C SER A 92 -2.29 0.56 -15.51
N PHE A 93 -1.53 -0.03 -14.60
CA PHE A 93 -0.69 -1.20 -14.89
C PHE A 93 -1.52 -2.42 -15.29
N LEU A 94 -2.67 -2.63 -14.65
CA LEU A 94 -3.56 -3.73 -14.99
C LEU A 94 -4.11 -3.59 -16.42
N VAL A 95 -4.47 -2.38 -16.85
CA VAL A 95 -4.86 -2.11 -18.25
C VAL A 95 -3.73 -2.48 -19.21
N LEU A 96 -2.49 -2.09 -18.91
CA LEU A 96 -1.33 -2.47 -19.73
C LEU A 96 -1.15 -3.99 -19.80
N ILE A 97 -1.31 -4.71 -18.68
CA ILE A 97 -1.24 -6.17 -18.62
C ILE A 97 -2.35 -6.81 -19.46
N MET A 98 -3.59 -6.33 -19.37
CA MET A 98 -4.72 -6.84 -20.16
C MET A 98 -4.48 -6.70 -21.67
N VAL A 99 -3.89 -5.59 -22.11
CA VAL A 99 -3.57 -5.32 -23.52
C VAL A 99 -2.37 -6.15 -24.00
N MET A 100 -1.26 -6.12 -23.26
CA MET A 100 0.02 -6.66 -23.73
C MET A 100 0.17 -8.16 -23.48
N ILE A 101 -0.25 -8.64 -22.29
CA ILE A 101 -0.01 -10.01 -21.86
C ILE A 101 -1.23 -10.88 -22.14
N TRP A 102 -2.41 -10.46 -21.70
CA TRP A 102 -3.63 -11.28 -21.81
C TRP A 102 -4.32 -11.21 -23.17
N LYS A 103 -4.01 -10.20 -24.01
CA LYS A 103 -4.66 -9.99 -25.31
C LYS A 103 -6.19 -10.08 -25.22
N THR A 104 -6.75 -9.56 -24.12
CA THR A 104 -8.17 -9.68 -23.81
C THR A 104 -9.01 -8.92 -24.84
N HIS A 105 -10.24 -9.38 -25.08
CA HIS A 105 -11.15 -8.71 -26.02
C HIS A 105 -11.34 -7.24 -25.63
N ILE A 106 -11.22 -6.34 -26.62
CA ILE A 106 -11.23 -4.88 -26.43
C ILE A 106 -12.45 -4.40 -25.63
N LEU A 107 -13.62 -5.02 -25.81
CA LEU A 107 -14.82 -4.66 -25.05
C LEU A 107 -14.63 -4.80 -23.53
N PHE A 108 -13.97 -5.85 -23.04
CA PHE A 108 -13.75 -6.02 -21.60
C PHE A 108 -12.79 -4.96 -21.05
N ILE A 109 -11.78 -4.58 -21.82
CA ILE A 109 -10.83 -3.52 -21.44
C ILE A 109 -11.55 -2.18 -21.35
N ILE A 110 -12.39 -1.86 -22.34
CA ILE A 110 -13.21 -0.64 -22.35
C ILE A 110 -14.17 -0.63 -21.16
N THR A 111 -14.87 -1.73 -20.89
CA THR A 111 -15.78 -1.83 -19.74
C THR A 111 -15.04 -1.63 -18.42
N TYR A 112 -13.85 -2.22 -18.25
CA TYR A 112 -13.03 -2.03 -17.05
C TYR A 112 -12.60 -0.57 -16.87
N ILE A 113 -12.06 0.06 -17.91
CA ILE A 113 -11.64 1.47 -17.88
C ILE A 113 -12.84 2.38 -17.56
N LEU A 114 -13.99 2.11 -18.18
CA LEU A 114 -15.17 2.94 -18.02
C LEU A 114 -15.83 2.79 -16.64
N THR A 115 -15.71 1.63 -15.99
CA THR A 115 -16.30 1.40 -14.67
C THR A 115 -15.31 1.73 -13.55
N ILE A 116 -14.16 1.06 -13.51
CA ILE A 116 -13.17 1.22 -12.45
C ILE A 116 -12.40 2.54 -12.63
N GLY A 117 -11.95 2.83 -13.86
CA GLY A 117 -11.19 4.03 -14.13
C GLY A 117 -11.98 5.32 -13.85
N THR A 118 -13.28 5.36 -14.14
CA THR A 118 -14.10 6.54 -13.84
C THR A 118 -14.29 6.74 -12.34
N VAL A 119 -14.57 5.68 -11.58
CA VAL A 119 -14.71 5.75 -10.11
C VAL A 119 -13.40 6.23 -9.48
N GLU A 120 -12.26 5.69 -9.93
CA GLU A 120 -10.95 6.12 -9.45
C GLU A 120 -10.64 7.57 -9.82
N LEU A 121 -10.96 8.02 -11.04
CA LEU A 121 -10.74 9.41 -11.46
C LEU A 121 -11.61 10.40 -10.66
N VAL A 122 -12.85 10.04 -10.36
CA VAL A 122 -13.73 10.83 -9.49
C VAL A 122 -13.14 10.92 -8.07
N TYR A 123 -12.67 9.79 -7.54
CA TYR A 123 -12.08 9.74 -6.21
C TYR A 123 -10.76 10.51 -6.13
N LEU A 124 -9.91 10.39 -7.16
CA LEU A 124 -8.67 11.15 -7.31
C LEU A 124 -8.96 12.65 -7.37
N SER A 125 -9.95 13.07 -8.15
CA SER A 125 -10.35 14.48 -8.23
C SER A 125 -10.84 15.01 -6.88
N SER A 126 -11.60 14.21 -6.14
CA SER A 126 -12.09 14.57 -4.80
C SER A 126 -10.97 14.73 -3.77
N VAL A 127 -9.95 13.88 -3.86
CA VAL A 127 -8.84 13.86 -2.91
C VAL A 127 -7.75 14.88 -3.27
N LEU A 128 -7.51 15.15 -4.57
CA LEU A 128 -6.59 16.20 -5.04
C LEU A 128 -7.05 17.61 -4.66
N TYR A 129 -8.35 17.85 -4.50
CA TYR A 129 -8.83 19.14 -3.98
C TYR A 129 -8.31 19.45 -2.57
N LYS A 130 -8.01 18.42 -1.77
CA LYS A 130 -7.48 18.57 -0.41
C LYS A 130 -5.99 18.88 -0.38
N PHE A 131 -5.29 18.70 -1.51
CA PHE A 131 -3.85 18.97 -1.63
C PHE A 131 -3.51 20.43 -1.29
N ASP A 132 -4.41 21.38 -1.57
CA ASP A 132 -4.28 22.80 -1.22
C ASP A 132 -4.51 23.08 0.28
N GLN A 133 -5.20 22.18 1.00
CA GLN A 133 -5.56 22.34 2.42
C GLN A 133 -4.61 21.63 3.39
N GLY A 134 -3.41 21.24 2.93
CA GLY A 134 -2.34 20.75 3.80
C GLY A 134 -2.06 19.25 3.71
N GLY A 135 -2.18 18.69 2.50
CA GLY A 135 -2.11 17.25 2.23
C GLY A 135 -3.50 16.75 1.97
#